data_AF-A0A661QCS6-F1
#
_entry.id   AF-A0A661QCS6-F1
#
_cell.length_a   1.000
_cell.length_b   1.000
_cell.length_c   1.000
_cell.angle_alpha   90.00
_cell.angle_beta   90.00
_cell.angle_gamma   90.00
#
_symmetry.space_group_name_H-M   'P 1'
#
loop_
_entity.id
_entity.type
_entity.pdbx_description
1 polymer ?
#
loop_
_entity_poly.entity_id
_entity_poly.type
_entity_poly.pdbx_seq_one_letter_code
_entity_poly.pdbx_strand_id
1 'polypeptide(L)'
;AKQQEVTTLETDLLEKEGELAAIQEKSEERGSELKKLLDESEQVLMKRTKTRESVAAELPVSLLRKYHTLFKRRGGLVLVLARNGACLGCHMQLPPQQYNRLLQVHEIQTCPHCNRILYVETEK
;
A
#
# COMPACT_ATOMS: atom_id res chain seq x y z
N ALA A 1 53.99 -28.03 22.43
CA ALA A 1 53.34 -28.24 21.12
C ALA A 1 51.89 -28.69 21.31
N LYS A 2 51.60 -29.99 21.48
CA LYS A 2 50.19 -30.47 21.56
C LYS A 2 49.36 -29.90 22.72
N GLN A 3 49.95 -29.70 23.90
CA GLN A 3 49.23 -29.10 25.04
C GLN A 3 48.83 -27.64 24.79
N GLN A 4 49.66 -26.87 24.06
CA GLN A 4 49.36 -25.47 23.70
C GLN A 4 48.27 -25.39 22.61
N GLU A 5 48.28 -26.32 21.65
CA GLU A 5 47.21 -26.45 20.65
C GLU A 5 45.86 -26.77 21.28
N VAL A 6 45.82 -27.65 22.28
CA VAL A 6 44.58 -27.98 23.00
C VAL A 6 44.04 -26.75 23.72
N THR A 7 44.88 -26.00 24.43
CA THR A 7 44.44 -24.80 25.13
C THR A 7 43.95 -23.69 24.19
N THR A 8 44.56 -23.54 23.01
CA THR A 8 44.08 -22.56 22.01
C THR A 8 42.73 -22.97 21.42
N LEU A 9 42.52 -24.27 21.15
CA LEU A 9 41.24 -24.76 20.65
C LEU A 9 40.13 -24.64 21.69
N GLU A 10 40.45 -24.83 22.98
CA GLU A 10 39.50 -24.64 24.09
C GLU A 10 39.09 -23.17 24.24
N THR A 11 40.03 -22.22 24.08
CA THR A 11 39.70 -20.78 24.09
C THR A 11 38.87 -20.38 22.88
N ASP A 12 39.20 -20.89 21.70
CA ASP A 12 38.45 -20.61 20.47
C ASP A 12 37.02 -21.18 20.54
N LEU A 13 36.86 -22.37 21.14
CA LEU A 13 35.55 -22.99 21.37
C LEU A 13 34.69 -22.10 22.27
N LEU A 14 35.23 -21.65 23.40
CA LEU A 14 34.51 -20.78 24.34
C LEU A 14 34.12 -19.43 23.71
N GLU A 15 35.00 -18.84 22.91
CA GLU A 15 34.71 -17.61 22.18
C GLU A 15 33.56 -17.83 21.18
N LYS A 16 33.60 -18.92 20.41
CA LYS A 16 32.56 -19.23 19.41
C LYS A 16 31.22 -19.60 20.05
N GLU A 17 31.21 -20.29 21.19
CA GLU A 17 29.99 -20.56 21.95
C GLU A 17 29.36 -19.26 22.48
N GLY A 18 30.17 -18.32 22.97
CA GLY A 18 29.71 -17.00 23.39
C GLY A 18 29.14 -16.18 22.23
N GLU A 19 29.81 -16.18 21.07
CA GLU A 19 29.31 -15.55 19.84
C GLU A 19 27.97 -16.15 19.40
N LEU A 20 27.86 -17.49 19.41
CA LEU A 20 26.63 -18.19 19.02
C LEU A 20 25.46 -17.84 19.95
N ALA A 21 25.69 -17.84 21.26
CA ALA A 21 24.66 -17.46 22.23
C ALA A 21 24.18 -16.02 22.01
N ALA A 22 25.10 -15.07 21.79
CA ALA A 22 24.76 -13.68 21.53
C ALA A 22 24.01 -13.49 20.19
N ILE A 23 24.30 -14.29 19.16
CA ILE A 23 23.57 -14.28 17.89
C ILE A 23 22.17 -14.86 18.05
N GLN A 24 22.03 -15.96 18.80
CA GLN A 24 20.74 -16.60 19.06
C GLN A 24 19.80 -15.66 19.80
N GLU A 25 20.26 -15.01 20.88
CA GLU A 25 19.47 -14.04 21.64
C GLU A 25 18.98 -12.89 20.74
N LYS A 26 19.88 -12.29 19.95
CA LYS A 26 19.50 -11.23 18.99
C LYS A 26 18.53 -11.71 17.90
N SER A 27 18.65 -12.96 17.48
CA SER A 27 17.75 -13.55 16.48
C SER A 27 16.36 -13.78 17.05
N GLU A 28 16.27 -14.24 18.30
CA GLU A 28 15.00 -14.45 19.00
C GLU A 28 14.30 -13.12 19.29
N GLU A 29 15.04 -12.12 19.76
CA GLU A 29 14.51 -10.79 20.04
C GLU A 29 13.93 -10.16 18.76
N ARG A 30 14.71 -10.11 17.67
CA ARG A 30 14.23 -9.65 16.35
C ARG A 30 13.07 -10.48 15.82
N GLY A 31 13.11 -11.79 16.02
CA GLY A 31 12.01 -12.69 15.62
C GLY A 31 10.72 -12.35 16.35
N SER A 32 10.79 -12.00 17.62
CA SER A 32 9.63 -11.58 18.42
C SER A 32 9.09 -10.21 17.97
N GLU A 33 9.96 -9.25 17.65
CA GLU A 33 9.57 -7.94 17.15
C GLU A 33 8.90 -8.03 15.78
N LEU A 34 9.47 -8.81 14.87
CA LEU A 34 8.89 -9.05 13.55
C LEU A 34 7.51 -9.71 13.63
N LYS A 35 7.32 -10.67 14.54
CA LYS A 35 6.00 -11.28 14.77
C LYS A 35 4.97 -10.24 15.22
N LYS A 36 5.31 -9.40 16.19
CA LYS A 36 4.42 -8.31 16.66
C LYS A 36 4.03 -7.37 15.52
N LEU A 37 5.00 -6.94 14.71
CA LEU A 37 4.75 -6.05 13.57
C LEU A 37 3.87 -6.72 12.50
N LEU A 38 4.05 -8.02 12.25
CA LEU A 38 3.21 -8.79 11.34
C LEU A 38 1.77 -8.88 11.84
N ASP A 39 1.58 -9.21 13.11
CA ASP A 39 0.25 -9.33 13.73
C ASP A 39 -0.50 -7.98 13.70
N GLU A 40 0.19 -6.88 14.02
CA GLU A 40 -0.36 -5.53 13.94
C GLU A 40 -0.77 -5.16 12.50
N SER A 41 0.11 -5.43 11.53
CA SER A 41 -0.16 -5.19 10.11
C SER A 41 -1.37 -6.00 9.62
N GLU A 42 -1.46 -7.27 10.00
CA GLU A 42 -2.58 -8.15 9.64
C GLU A 42 -3.90 -7.65 10.22
N GLN A 43 -3.91 -7.21 11.49
CA GLN A 43 -5.11 -6.63 12.09
C GLN A 43 -5.57 -5.36 11.37
N VAL A 44 -4.63 -4.48 10.98
CA VAL A 44 -4.95 -3.27 10.21
C VAL A 44 -5.49 -3.63 8.82
N LEU A 45 -4.86 -4.59 8.14
CA LEU A 45 -5.32 -5.08 6.84
C LEU A 45 -6.72 -5.67 6.92
N MET A 46 -7.01 -6.48 7.94
CA MET A 46 -8.33 -7.07 8.13
C MET A 46 -9.40 -5.99 8.35
N LYS A 47 -9.13 -5.00 9.22
CA LYS A 47 -10.05 -3.89 9.48
C LYS A 47 -10.33 -3.10 8.19
N ARG A 48 -9.29 -2.69 7.47
CA ARG A 48 -9.41 -1.94 6.20
C ARG A 48 -10.14 -2.74 5.12
N THR A 49 -9.90 -4.05 5.04
CA THR A 49 -10.57 -4.92 4.07
C THR A 49 -12.06 -5.02 4.35
N LYS A 50 -12.46 -5.22 5.62
CA LYS A 50 -13.88 -5.23 6.02
C LYS A 50 -14.57 -3.91 5.69
N THR A 51 -13.95 -2.77 6.00
CA THR A 51 -14.51 -1.45 5.64
C THR A 51 -14.63 -1.27 4.12
N ARG A 52 -13.64 -1.74 3.36
CA ARG A 52 -13.70 -1.70 1.89
C ARG A 52 -14.87 -2.53 1.36
N GLU A 53 -15.06 -3.73 1.90
CA GLU A 53 -16.13 -4.65 1.48
C GLU A 53 -17.52 -4.13 1.84
N SER A 54 -17.69 -3.53 3.02
CA SER A 54 -18.96 -2.93 3.42
C SER A 54 -19.36 -1.78 2.49
N VAL A 55 -18.42 -0.87 2.20
CA VAL A 55 -18.67 0.25 1.27
C VAL A 55 -18.89 -0.27 -0.16
N ALA A 56 -18.15 -1.28 -0.59
CA ALA A 56 -18.35 -1.87 -1.90
C ALA A 56 -19.74 -2.51 -2.05
N ALA A 57 -20.28 -3.13 -1.01
CA ALA A 57 -21.61 -3.74 -1.06
C ALA A 57 -22.74 -2.72 -1.32
N GLU A 58 -22.54 -1.45 -0.95
CA GLU A 58 -23.48 -0.36 -1.17
C GLU A 58 -23.40 0.25 -2.58
N LEU A 59 -22.35 -0.09 -3.35
CA LEU A 59 -22.09 0.51 -4.65
C LEU A 59 -22.65 -0.34 -5.80
N PRO A 60 -23.09 0.30 -6.91
CA PRO A 60 -23.51 -0.43 -8.11
C PRO A 60 -22.41 -1.33 -8.66
N VAL A 61 -22.76 -2.58 -9.00
CA VAL A 61 -21.82 -3.60 -9.52
C VAL A 61 -21.10 -3.12 -10.79
N SER A 62 -21.78 -2.38 -11.66
CA SER A 62 -21.20 -1.81 -12.87
C SER A 62 -20.08 -0.80 -12.56
N LEU A 63 -20.27 0.05 -11.56
CA LEU A 63 -19.28 1.03 -11.10
C LEU A 63 -18.06 0.34 -10.49
N LEU A 64 -18.29 -0.67 -9.63
CA LEU A 64 -17.21 -1.46 -9.05
C LEU A 64 -16.36 -2.17 -10.09
N ARG A 65 -16.99 -2.79 -11.11
CA ARG A 65 -16.26 -3.44 -12.21
C ARG A 65 -15.37 -2.44 -12.96
N LYS A 66 -15.89 -1.24 -13.24
CA LYS A 66 -15.12 -0.17 -13.88
C LYS A 66 -13.95 0.28 -13.00
N TYR A 67 -14.20 0.48 -11.71
CA TYR A 67 -13.18 0.84 -10.73
C TYR A 67 -12.05 -0.20 -10.66
N HIS A 68 -12.36 -1.48 -10.48
CA HIS A 68 -11.35 -2.54 -10.37
C HIS A 68 -10.54 -2.71 -11.66
N THR A 69 -11.17 -2.55 -12.82
CA THR A 69 -10.48 -2.61 -14.11
C THR A 69 -9.46 -1.48 -14.23
N LEU A 70 -9.84 -0.26 -13.86
CA LEU A 70 -8.93 0.89 -13.86
C LEU A 70 -7.85 0.75 -12.79
N PHE A 71 -8.19 0.24 -11.61
CA PHE A 71 -7.26 0.04 -10.50
C PHE A 71 -6.09 -0.85 -10.92
N LYS A 72 -6.39 -1.99 -11.55
CA LYS A 72 -5.38 -2.92 -12.09
C LYS A 72 -4.54 -2.30 -13.20
N ARG A 73 -5.17 -1.53 -14.11
CA ARG A 73 -4.48 -0.95 -15.28
C ARG A 73 -3.66 0.31 -14.98
N ARG A 74 -3.98 1.04 -13.90
CA ARG A 74 -3.42 2.37 -13.59
C ARG A 74 -2.65 2.40 -12.26
N GLY A 75 -2.21 1.25 -11.76
CA GLY A 75 -1.36 1.17 -10.57
C GLY A 75 -2.05 1.68 -9.30
N GLY A 76 -3.36 1.47 -9.18
CA GLY A 76 -4.14 1.86 -8.01
C GLY A 76 -4.73 3.27 -8.04
N LEU A 77 -4.30 4.16 -8.93
CA LEU A 77 -4.83 5.51 -9.03
C LEU A 77 -6.02 5.59 -10.00
N VAL A 78 -7.23 5.47 -9.44
CA VAL A 78 -8.50 5.44 -10.21
C VAL A 78 -9.26 6.76 -10.16
N LEU A 79 -9.36 7.39 -8.98
CA LEU A 79 -10.02 8.68 -8.79
C LEU A 79 -8.98 9.79 -8.80
N VAL A 80 -9.26 10.87 -9.52
CA VAL A 80 -8.38 12.03 -9.61
C VAL A 80 -9.18 13.33 -9.63
N LEU A 81 -8.60 14.35 -9.02
CA LEU A 81 -9.16 15.70 -9.03
C LEU A 81 -9.07 16.29 -10.44
N ALA A 82 -10.14 16.92 -10.88
CA ALA A 82 -10.11 17.88 -11.97
C ALA A 82 -10.13 19.29 -11.39
N ARG A 83 -9.18 20.13 -11.80
CA ARG A 83 -9.11 21.53 -11.35
C ARG A 83 -8.66 22.40 -12.52
N ASN A 84 -9.24 23.59 -12.64
CA ASN A 84 -8.93 24.57 -13.69
C ASN A 84 -9.02 23.97 -15.10
N GLY A 85 -10.00 23.12 -15.35
CA GLY A 85 -10.18 22.44 -16.65
C GLY A 85 -9.22 21.27 -16.90
N ALA A 86 -8.27 20.97 -16.00
CA ALA A 86 -7.28 19.92 -16.21
C ALA A 86 -7.51 18.69 -15.32
N CYS A 87 -7.26 17.50 -15.86
CA CYS A 87 -7.19 16.26 -15.10
C CYS A 87 -5.84 16.16 -14.38
N LEU A 88 -5.80 16.16 -13.04
CA LEU A 88 -4.54 16.08 -12.30
C LEU A 88 -3.89 14.68 -12.31
N GLY A 89 -4.56 13.69 -12.89
CA GLY A 89 -3.99 12.36 -13.08
C GLY A 89 -3.10 12.21 -14.32
N CYS A 90 -3.39 12.96 -15.39
CA CYS A 90 -2.61 12.91 -16.65
C CYS A 90 -2.21 14.30 -17.15
N HIS A 91 -2.56 15.35 -16.43
CA HIS A 91 -2.28 16.75 -16.70
C HIS A 91 -2.80 17.26 -18.06
N MET A 92 -3.76 16.55 -18.65
CA MET A 92 -4.41 16.94 -19.91
C MET A 92 -5.63 17.81 -19.65
N GLN A 93 -5.82 18.79 -20.54
CA GLN A 93 -7.00 19.65 -20.55
C GLN A 93 -8.24 18.84 -20.94
N LEU A 94 -9.30 19.05 -20.18
CA LEU A 94 -10.62 18.51 -20.44
C LEU A 94 -11.36 19.46 -21.40
N PRO A 95 -12.20 18.93 -22.30
CA PRO A 95 -13.09 19.76 -23.10
C PRO A 95 -13.92 20.69 -22.20
N PRO A 96 -14.05 21.99 -22.52
CA PRO A 96 -14.79 22.95 -21.67
C PRO A 96 -16.21 22.51 -21.34
N GLN A 97 -16.93 21.94 -22.32
CA GLN A 97 -18.27 21.39 -22.13
C GLN A 97 -18.29 20.21 -21.14
N GLN A 98 -17.26 19.38 -21.15
CA GLN A 98 -17.14 18.26 -20.21
C GLN A 98 -16.81 18.77 -18.80
N TYR A 99 -15.92 19.76 -18.69
CA TYR A 99 -15.58 20.36 -17.39
C TYR A 99 -16.78 21.08 -16.76
N ASN A 100 -17.57 21.81 -17.54
CA ASN A 100 -18.80 22.44 -17.05
C ASN A 100 -19.81 21.41 -16.52
N ARG A 101 -19.99 20.28 -17.21
CA ARG A 101 -20.84 19.17 -16.72
C ARG A 101 -20.28 18.53 -15.45
N LEU A 102 -18.96 18.42 -15.35
CA LEU A 102 -18.29 17.87 -14.17
C LEU A 102 -18.55 18.72 -12.91
N LEU A 103 -18.56 20.05 -13.05
CA LEU A 103 -18.87 20.99 -11.97
C LEU A 103 -20.33 20.90 -11.48
N GLN A 104 -21.26 20.43 -12.31
CA GLN A 104 -22.65 20.24 -11.93
C GLN A 104 -22.90 18.94 -11.13
N VAL A 105 -21.90 18.05 -11.04
CA VAL A 105 -21.90 16.81 -10.23
C VAL A 105 -23.15 15.94 -10.48
N HIS A 106 -23.68 15.93 -11.70
CA HIS A 106 -24.87 15.14 -12.05
C HIS A 106 -24.56 13.65 -12.29
N GLU A 107 -23.37 13.33 -12.80
CA GLU A 107 -22.98 11.97 -13.17
C GLU A 107 -21.47 11.73 -12.99
N ILE A 108 -21.10 10.47 -12.80
CA ILE A 108 -19.69 10.05 -12.70
C ILE A 108 -19.04 10.14 -14.08
N GLN A 109 -18.17 11.12 -14.26
CA GLN A 109 -17.42 11.33 -15.49
C GLN A 109 -16.02 10.72 -15.42
N THR A 110 -15.48 10.37 -16.59
CA THR A 110 -14.09 9.91 -16.74
C THR A 110 -13.30 10.82 -17.68
N CYS A 111 -12.01 10.97 -17.41
CA CYS A 111 -11.10 11.69 -18.29
C CYS A 111 -11.02 10.98 -19.67
N PRO A 112 -11.21 11.68 -20.79
CA PRO A 112 -11.16 11.08 -22.13
C PRO A 112 -9.74 10.60 -22.50
N HIS A 113 -8.71 11.15 -21.85
CA HIS A 113 -7.31 10.84 -22.15
C HIS A 113 -6.79 9.64 -21.37
N CYS A 114 -7.11 9.54 -20.07
CA CYS A 114 -6.56 8.49 -19.19
C CYS A 114 -7.61 7.52 -18.63
N ASN A 115 -8.90 7.76 -18.87
CA ASN A 115 -10.05 6.99 -18.39
C ASN A 115 -10.21 6.94 -16.86
N ARG A 116 -9.45 7.74 -16.11
CA ARG A 116 -9.62 7.87 -14.65
C ARG A 116 -10.94 8.57 -14.32
N ILE A 117 -11.54 8.19 -13.19
CA ILE A 117 -12.76 8.81 -12.67
C ILE A 117 -12.39 10.19 -12.14
N LEU A 118 -13.14 11.20 -12.59
CA LEU A 118 -12.92 12.58 -12.21
C LEU A 118 -13.83 12.95 -11.05
N TYR A 119 -13.27 13.66 -10.07
CA TYR A 119 -14.06 14.39 -9.07
C TYR A 119 -13.60 15.85 -9.06
N VAL A 120 -14.48 16.74 -8.60
CA VAL A 120 -14.18 18.16 -8.41
C VAL A 120 -14.33 18.48 -6.93
N GLU A 121 -13.56 19.45 -6.45
CA GLU A 121 -13.82 20.04 -5.14
C GLU A 121 -15.10 20.86 -5.27
N THR A 122 -16.17 20.41 -4.64
CA THR A 122 -17.29 21.29 -4.34
C THR A 122 -16.83 22.25 -3.26
N GLU A 123 -16.61 23.51 -3.63
CA GLU A 123 -16.56 24.58 -2.63
C GLU A 123 -17.87 24.51 -1.83
N LYS A 124 -17.74 24.35 -0.51
CA LYS A 124 -18.84 24.47 0.43
C LYS A 124 -19.14 25.94 0.65
#